data_AF-A0A377E651-F1
#
_entry.id   AF-A0A377E651-F1
#
_cell.length_a   1.000
_cell.length_b   1.000
_cell.length_c   1.000
_cell.angle_alpha   90.00
_cell.angle_beta   90.00
_cell.angle_gamma   90.00
#
_symmetry.space_group_name_H-M   'P 1'
#
loop_
_entity.id
_entity.type
_entity.pdbx_description
1 polymer ?
#
loop_
_entity_poly.entity_id
_entity_poly.type
_entity_poly.pdbx_seq_one_letter_code
_entity_poly.pdbx_strand_id
1 'polypeptide(L)'
;MPKAETVKRSSSKLSYKLQRELEQLPQLLEDLEAKLEALQTQVADASFFSQPHEQTQKVLADMAAAEQELEQAFERWEYLEALKKWWLIAK
;
A
#
# COMPACT_ATOMS: atom_id res chain seq x y z
N MET A 1 -20.08 -16.89 -19.40
CA MET A 1 -19.10 -16.33 -20.36
C MET A 1 -18.42 -15.15 -19.69
N PRO A 2 -17.09 -15.15 -19.45
CA PRO A 2 -16.46 -13.95 -18.93
C PRO A 2 -16.28 -12.99 -20.11
N LYS A 3 -16.97 -11.85 -20.07
CA LYS A 3 -16.66 -10.74 -20.96
C LYS A 3 -15.34 -10.17 -20.45
N ALA A 4 -14.27 -10.46 -21.20
CA ALA A 4 -13.04 -9.69 -21.11
C ALA A 4 -13.42 -8.23 -21.40
N GLU A 5 -13.48 -7.44 -20.34
CA GLU A 5 -13.65 -6.00 -20.45
C GLU A 5 -12.37 -5.47 -21.07
N THR A 6 -12.39 -5.35 -22.40
CA THR A 6 -11.39 -4.60 -23.15
C THR A 6 -11.45 -3.17 -22.62
N VAL A 7 -10.53 -2.84 -21.71
CA VAL A 7 -10.27 -1.46 -21.30
C VAL A 7 -9.89 -0.70 -22.57
N LYS A 8 -10.90 -0.06 -23.18
CA LYS A 8 -10.66 0.91 -24.25
C LYS A 8 -9.69 1.92 -23.66
N ARG A 9 -8.51 2.01 -24.25
CA ARG A 9 -7.52 3.06 -23.99
C ARG A 9 -8.13 4.39 -24.41
N SER A 10 -9.04 4.94 -23.61
CA SER A 10 -9.31 6.36 -23.67
C SER A 10 -8.05 7.02 -23.13
N SER A 11 -7.32 7.67 -24.03
CA SER A 11 -6.21 8.57 -23.81
C SER A 11 -6.65 9.81 -23.02
N SER A 12 -7.37 9.59 -21.94
CA SER A 12 -7.96 10.61 -21.08
C SER A 12 -7.07 10.75 -19.87
N LYS A 13 -6.68 11.99 -19.61
CA LYS A 13 -6.03 12.47 -18.39
C LYS A 13 -6.46 11.67 -17.16
N LEU A 14 -5.49 11.40 -16.29
CA LEU A 14 -5.71 10.77 -14.98
C LEU A 14 -6.96 11.38 -14.32
N SER A 15 -7.95 10.54 -14.02
CA SER A 15 -9.24 11.02 -13.53
C SER A 15 -9.08 11.70 -12.17
N TYR A 16 -9.98 12.61 -11.80
CA TYR A 16 -9.95 13.29 -10.49
C TYR A 16 -9.87 12.30 -9.30
N LYS A 17 -10.56 11.16 -9.40
CA LYS A 17 -10.50 10.10 -8.38
C LYS A 17 -9.11 9.50 -8.24
N LEU A 18 -8.47 9.17 -9.37
CA LEU A 18 -7.12 8.60 -9.38
C LEU A 18 -6.07 9.63 -8.95
N GLN A 19 -6.29 10.92 -9.24
CA GLN A 19 -5.36 11.98 -8.84
C GLN A 19 -5.37 12.15 -7.33
N ARG A 20 -6.56 12.19 -6.74
CA ARG A 20 -6.71 12.25 -5.29
C ARG A 20 -6.10 11.02 -4.61
N GLU A 21 -6.32 9.84 -5.17
CA GLU A 21 -5.70 8.60 -4.66
C GLU A 21 -4.17 8.70 -4.68
N LEU A 22 -3.59 9.15 -5.78
CA LEU A 22 -2.15 9.38 -5.91
C LEU A 22 -1.61 10.42 -4.90
N GLU A 23 -2.37 11.47 -4.62
CA GLU A 23 -2.02 12.50 -3.61
C GLU A 23 -2.10 11.98 -2.17
N GLN A 24 -2.93 10.96 -1.90
CA GLN A 24 -3.10 10.38 -0.56
C GLN A 24 -2.12 9.23 -0.27
N LEU A 25 -1.62 8.56 -1.30
CA LEU A 25 -0.72 7.41 -1.16
C LEU A 25 0.57 7.69 -0.39
N PRO A 26 1.28 8.83 -0.59
CA PRO A 26 2.47 9.14 0.20
C PRO A 26 2.22 9.17 1.71
N GLN A 27 1.11 9.78 2.15
CA GLN A 27 0.75 9.78 3.57
C GLN A 27 0.44 8.37 4.08
N LEU A 28 -0.29 7.57 3.28
CA LEU A 28 -0.61 6.19 3.63
C LEU A 28 0.67 5.35 3.77
N LEU A 29 1.64 5.53 2.87
CA LEU A 29 2.94 4.86 2.94
C LEU A 29 3.69 5.22 4.23
N GLU A 30 3.81 6.51 4.55
CA GLU A 30 4.45 6.97 5.79
C GLU A 30 3.76 6.39 7.04
N ASP A 31 2.42 6.37 7.07
CA ASP A 31 1.65 5.82 8.19
C ASP A 31 1.88 4.30 8.34
N LEU A 32 1.95 3.57 7.22
CA LEU A 32 2.21 2.13 7.19
C LEU A 32 3.65 1.79 7.59
N GLU A 33 4.63 2.58 7.14
CA GLU A 33 6.03 2.46 7.57
C GLU A 33 6.18 2.67 9.07
N ALA A 34 5.58 3.75 9.62
CA ALA A 34 5.62 4.02 11.05
C ALA A 34 4.92 2.92 11.88
N LYS A 35 3.78 2.40 11.38
CA LYS A 35 3.08 1.27 12.01
C LYS A 35 3.95 0.02 12.01
N LEU A 36 4.59 -0.29 10.88
CA LEU A 36 5.47 -1.45 10.74
C LEU A 36 6.67 -1.34 11.69
N GLU A 37 7.34 -0.19 11.75
CA GLU A 37 8.45 0.07 12.67
C GLU A 37 8.03 -0.12 14.14
N ALA A 38 6.85 0.39 14.52
CA ALA A 38 6.32 0.22 15.88
C ALA A 38 6.03 -1.26 16.22
N LEU A 39 5.54 -2.05 15.25
CA LEU A 39 5.30 -3.48 15.42
C LEU A 39 6.61 -4.26 15.50
N GLN A 40 7.58 -3.97 14.63
CA GLN A 40 8.90 -4.57 14.65
C GLN A 40 9.64 -4.27 15.96
N THR A 41 9.53 -3.04 16.48
CA THR A 41 10.08 -2.66 17.79
C THR A 41 9.48 -3.48 18.92
N GLN A 42 8.16 -3.72 18.89
CA GLN A 42 7.50 -4.59 19.87
C GLN A 42 7.98 -6.03 19.78
N VAL A 43 8.13 -6.57 18.57
CA VAL A 43 8.61 -7.95 18.34
C VAL A 43 10.09 -8.12 18.75
N ALA A 44 10.89 -7.06 18.62
CA ALA A 44 12.30 -7.06 19.03
C ALA A 44 12.51 -7.04 20.55
N ASP A 45 11.47 -6.72 21.33
CA ASP A 45 11.55 -6.73 22.79
C ASP A 45 11.71 -8.16 23.33
N ALA A 46 12.67 -8.36 24.24
CA ALA A 46 12.97 -9.69 24.78
C ALA A 46 11.80 -10.31 25.56
N SER A 47 10.89 -9.50 26.09
CA SER A 47 9.69 -9.97 26.79
C SER A 47 8.54 -10.33 25.85
N PHE A 48 8.61 -9.95 24.57
CA PHE A 48 7.53 -10.16 23.60
C PHE A 48 7.11 -11.62 23.51
N PHE A 49 8.07 -12.52 23.25
CA PHE A 49 7.79 -13.96 23.16
C PHE A 49 7.47 -14.63 24.51
N SER A 50 7.56 -13.90 25.62
CA SER A 50 7.10 -14.36 26.94
C SER A 50 5.62 -14.03 27.20
N GLN A 51 4.98 -13.23 26.35
CA GLN A 51 3.56 -12.91 26.43
C GLN A 51 2.67 -14.09 25.98
N PRO A 52 1.35 -14.09 26.30
CA PRO A 52 0.44 -15.12 25.83
C PRO A 52 0.46 -15.26 24.31
N HIS A 53 0.36 -16.49 23.82
CA HIS A 53 0.43 -16.81 22.40
C HIS A 53 -0.59 -16.03 21.55
N GLU A 54 -1.80 -15.81 22.06
CA GLU A 54 -2.82 -15.01 21.36
C GLU A 54 -2.36 -13.56 21.12
N GLN A 55 -1.63 -12.97 22.07
CA GLN A 55 -1.13 -11.60 21.96
C GLN A 55 0.04 -11.52 20.98
N THR A 56 1.00 -12.44 21.07
CA THR A 56 2.15 -12.47 20.15
C THR A 56 1.71 -12.78 18.72
N GLN A 57 0.80 -13.73 18.53
CA GLN A 57 0.24 -14.04 17.20
C GLN A 57 -0.51 -12.86 16.60
N LYS A 58 -1.26 -12.11 17.40
CA LYS A 58 -1.94 -10.91 16.93
C LYS A 58 -0.94 -9.89 16.41
N VAL A 59 0.11 -9.58 17.17
CA VAL A 59 1.12 -8.59 16.76
C VAL A 59 1.89 -9.06 15.52
N LEU A 60 2.25 -10.34 15.44
CA LEU A 60 2.90 -10.90 14.25
C LEU A 60 1.99 -10.86 13.02
N ALA A 61 0.70 -11.15 13.17
CA ALA A 61 -0.28 -11.04 12.09
C ALA A 61 -0.48 -9.58 11.65
N ASP A 62 -0.58 -8.65 12.60
CA ASP A 62 -0.69 -7.21 12.32
C ASP A 62 0.57 -6.69 11.59
N MET A 63 1.76 -7.21 11.93
CA MET A 63 3.02 -6.87 11.27
C MET A 63 3.05 -7.37 9.83
N ALA A 64 2.73 -8.63 9.60
CA ALA A 64 2.65 -9.21 8.26
C ALA A 64 1.59 -8.51 7.38
N ALA A 65 0.45 -8.13 7.98
CA ALA A 65 -0.57 -7.36 7.28
C ALA A 65 -0.07 -5.96 6.90
N ALA A 66 0.63 -5.26 7.81
CA ALA A 66 1.21 -3.95 7.51
C ALA A 66 2.27 -4.01 6.41
N GLU A 67 3.12 -5.05 6.39
CA GLU A 67 4.10 -5.28 5.31
C GLU A 67 3.41 -5.47 3.94
N GLN A 68 2.36 -6.29 3.89
CA GLN A 68 1.59 -6.53 2.68
C GLN A 68 0.82 -5.30 2.21
N GLU A 69 0.22 -4.54 3.14
CA GLU A 69 -0.46 -3.28 2.81
C GLU A 69 0.53 -2.24 2.27
N LEU A 70 1.74 -2.17 2.83
CA LEU A 70 2.80 -1.26 2.38
C LEU A 70 3.26 -1.58 0.96
N GLU A 71 3.52 -2.86 0.67
CA GLU A 71 3.88 -3.33 -0.68
C GLU A 71 2.79 -2.98 -1.70
N GLN A 72 1.52 -3.27 -1.39
CA GLN A 72 0.39 -2.96 -2.27
C GLN A 72 0.21 -1.46 -2.50
N ALA A 73 0.39 -0.65 -1.46
CA ALA A 73 0.33 0.80 -1.56
C ALA A 73 1.46 1.35 -2.44
N PHE A 74 2.68 0.80 -2.32
CA PHE A 74 3.82 1.16 -3.18
C PHE A 74 3.56 0.81 -4.63
N GLU A 75 3.14 -0.43 -4.94
CA GLU A 75 2.81 -0.84 -6.31
C GLU A 75 1.73 0.06 -6.92
N ARG A 76 0.72 0.42 -6.11
CA ARG A 76 -0.36 1.32 -6.54
C ARG A 76 0.17 2.72 -6.85
N TRP A 77 1.03 3.26 -6.00
CA TRP A 77 1.65 4.56 -6.20
C TRP A 77 2.50 4.59 -7.47
N GLU A 78 3.36 3.59 -7.66
CA GLU A 78 4.19 3.46 -8.87
C GLU A 78 3.34 3.37 -10.14
N TYR A 79 2.26 2.59 -10.12
CA TYR A 79 1.33 2.49 -11.23
C TYR A 79 0.69 3.85 -11.57
N LEU A 80 0.23 4.59 -10.57
CA LEU A 80 -0.41 5.89 -10.77
C LEU A 80 0.58 6.98 -11.23
N GLU A 81 1.80 7.00 -10.69
CA GLU A 81 2.88 7.87 -11.17
C GLU A 81 3.28 7.53 -12.62
N ALA A 82 3.36 6.25 -12.97
CA ALA A 82 3.61 5.83 -14.34
C ALA A 82 2.51 6.33 -15.28
N LEU A 83 1.22 6.14 -14.93
CA LEU A 83 0.10 6.66 -15.71
C LEU A 83 0.16 8.19 -15.88
N LYS A 84 0.49 8.93 -14.82
CA LYS A 84 0.67 10.38 -14.84
C LYS A 84 1.79 10.80 -15.79
N LYS A 85 2.94 10.11 -15.73
CA LYS A 85 4.09 10.34 -16.62
C LYS A 85 3.75 10.08 -18.09
N TRP A 86 3.08 8.96 -18.38
CA TRP A 86 2.59 8.63 -19.72
C TRP A 86 1.66 9.70 -20.28
N TRP A 87 0.78 10.25 -19.44
CA TRP A 87 -0.11 11.34 -19.86
C TRP A 87 0.64 12.62 -20.21
N LEU A 88 1.69 12.98 -19.45
CA LEU A 88 2.50 14.17 -19.73
C LEU A 88 3.28 14.06 -21.04
N ILE A 89 3.74 12.87 -21.42
CA ILE A 89 4.47 12.62 -22.68
C ILE A 89 3.52 12.65 -23.89
N ALA A 90 2.26 12.23 -23.72
CA ALA A 90 1.27 12.18 -24.79
C ALA A 90 0.55 13.52 -25.05
N LYS A 91 0.92 14.59 -24.32
CA LYS A 91 0.37 15.94 -24.45
C LYS A 91 1.30 16.83 -25.28
#